data_AF-A0A7C6FFI2-F1
#
_entry.id   AF-A0A7C6FFI2-F1
#
_cell.length_a   1.000
_cell.length_b   1.000
_cell.length_c   1.000
_cell.angle_alpha   90.00
_cell.angle_beta   90.00
_cell.angle_gamma   90.00
#
_symmetry.space_group_name_H-M   'P 1'
#
loop_
_entity.id
_entity.type
_entity.pdbx_description
1 polymer ?
#
loop_
_entity_poly.entity_id
_entity_poly.type
_entity_poly.pdbx_seq_one_letter_code
_entity_poly.pdbx_strand_id
1 'polypeptide(L)'
;MVAMRALDKKLFRDIRRMWAQSLAIAAVLASGVMVMVMSYGAHRSLTETRDTYYECARFADVWSSAARAPMSLVPEIAAIEGVARVEARISEFAILDIADMDKPA
;
A
#
# COMPACT_ATOMS: atom_id res chain seq x y z
N MET A 1 -44.42 17.50 5.77
CA MET A 1 -43.55 17.95 6.87
C MET A 1 -43.67 16.94 8.00
N VAL A 2 -42.60 16.20 8.29
CA VAL A 2 -42.60 15.27 9.44
C VAL A 2 -42.59 16.12 10.71
N ALA A 3 -43.73 16.20 11.40
CA ALA A 3 -43.82 16.91 12.67
C ALA A 3 -43.03 16.11 13.74
N MET A 4 -42.10 16.78 14.41
CA MET A 4 -41.27 16.19 15.46
C MET A 4 -42.16 15.61 16.57
N ARG A 5 -41.99 14.32 16.89
CA ARG A 5 -42.81 13.67 17.92
C ARG A 5 -42.46 14.28 19.28
N ALA A 6 -43.42 14.33 20.19
CA ALA A 6 -43.23 14.86 21.54
C ALA A 6 -42.07 14.15 22.28
N LEU A 7 -41.83 12.87 21.97
CA LEU A 7 -40.74 12.06 22.51
C LEU A 7 -39.36 12.55 22.04
N ASP A 8 -39.20 12.89 20.77
CA ASP A 8 -37.93 13.39 20.20
C ASP A 8 -37.57 14.75 20.82
N LYS A 9 -38.58 15.61 21.03
CA LYS A 9 -38.40 16.93 21.67
C LYS A 9 -37.95 16.80 23.12
N LYS A 10 -38.46 15.78 23.83
CA LYS A 10 -38.00 15.45 25.19
C LYS A 10 -36.57 14.90 25.17
N LEU A 11 -36.26 14.00 24.25
CA LEU A 11 -34.92 13.42 24.08
C LEU A 11 -33.85 14.50 23.85
N PHE A 12 -34.09 15.44 22.94
CA PHE A 12 -33.14 16.52 22.66
C PHE A 12 -32.87 17.40 23.89
N ARG A 13 -33.91 17.68 24.67
CA ARG A 13 -33.80 18.47 25.90
C ARG A 13 -32.99 17.72 26.97
N ASP A 14 -33.20 16.40 27.06
CA ASP A 14 -32.47 15.55 28.00
C ASP A 14 -30.99 15.41 27.59
N ILE A 15 -30.69 15.21 26.29
CA ILE A 15 -29.31 15.24 25.75
C ILE A 15 -28.65 16.61 26.02
N ARG A 16 -29.37 17.72 25.82
CA ARG A 16 -28.84 19.06 26.10
C ARG A 16 -28.55 19.26 27.59
N ARG A 17 -29.33 18.65 28.48
CA ARG A 17 -29.07 18.67 29.92
C ARG A 17 -27.84 17.85 30.30
N MET A 18 -27.58 16.75 29.59
CA MET A 18 -26.42 15.85 29.77
C MET A 18 -25.35 16.03 28.69
N TRP A 19 -25.15 17.27 28.23
CA TRP A 19 -24.35 17.56 27.02
C TRP A 19 -22.90 17.09 27.13
N ALA A 20 -22.26 17.26 28.28
CA ALA A 20 -20.86 16.88 28.48
C ALA A 20 -20.65 15.36 28.39
N GLN A 21 -21.54 14.58 29.01
CA GLN A 21 -21.47 13.11 28.96
C GLN A 21 -21.79 12.59 27.55
N SER A 22 -22.80 13.16 26.91
CA SER A 22 -23.18 12.79 25.54
C SER A 22 -22.04 13.06 24.56
N LEU A 23 -21.36 14.21 24.70
CA LEU A 23 -20.21 14.57 23.88
C LEU A 23 -19.03 13.64 24.12
N ALA A 24 -18.75 13.26 25.37
CA ALA A 24 -17.68 12.32 25.69
C ALA A 24 -17.89 10.95 25.00
N ILE A 25 -19.11 10.40 25.07
CA ILE A 25 -19.45 9.14 24.40
C ILE A 25 -19.31 9.28 22.88
N ALA A 26 -19.87 10.36 22.30
CA ALA A 26 -19.78 10.61 20.87
C ALA A 26 -18.33 10.75 20.38
N ALA A 27 -17.47 11.42 21.15
CA ALA A 27 -16.06 11.60 20.82
C ALA A 27 -15.30 10.26 20.81
N VAL A 28 -15.57 9.38 21.78
CA VAL A 28 -14.95 8.04 21.84
C VAL A 28 -15.42 7.16 20.68
N LEU A 29 -16.71 7.20 20.34
CA LEU A 29 -17.22 6.48 19.17
C LEU A 29 -16.62 7.02 17.88
N ALA A 30 -16.56 8.34 17.74
CA ALA A 30 -15.99 9.01 16.57
C ALA A 30 -14.49 8.69 16.41
N SER A 31 -13.71 8.66 17.48
CA SER A 31 -12.29 8.31 17.41
C SER A 31 -12.08 6.87 16.94
N GLY A 32 -12.89 5.91 17.44
CA GLY A 32 -12.84 4.52 16.98
C GLY A 32 -13.15 4.38 15.49
N VAL A 33 -14.22 5.03 15.02
CA VAL A 33 -14.59 5.04 13.59
C VAL A 33 -13.52 5.72 12.74
N MET A 34 -12.96 6.84 13.21
CA MET A 34 -11.92 7.57 12.52
C MET A 34 -10.67 6.70 12.32
N VAL A 35 -10.20 6.02 13.36
CA VAL A 35 -9.03 5.12 13.26
C VAL A 35 -9.27 4.02 12.23
N MET A 36 -10.44 3.41 12.22
CA MET A 36 -10.81 2.37 11.26
C MET A 36 -10.81 2.91 9.81
N VAL A 37 -11.49 4.04 9.59
CA VAL A 37 -11.58 4.68 8.26
C VAL A 37 -10.21 5.11 7.77
N MET A 38 -9.38 5.73 8.62
CA MET A 38 -8.04 6.15 8.27
C MET A 38 -7.13 4.97 7.96
N SER A 39 -7.17 3.91 8.77
CA SER A 39 -6.34 2.72 8.56
C SER A 39 -6.68 2.05 7.23
N TYR A 40 -7.98 1.89 6.93
CA TYR A 40 -8.42 1.31 5.66
C TYR A 40 -8.09 2.22 4.47
N GLY A 41 -8.31 3.53 4.61
CA GLY A 41 -7.97 4.52 3.59
C GLY A 41 -6.48 4.55 3.28
N ALA A 42 -5.62 4.56 4.30
CA ALA A 42 -4.18 4.51 4.15
C ALA A 42 -3.72 3.21 3.49
N HIS A 43 -4.25 2.06 3.94
CA HIS A 43 -3.94 0.76 3.32
C HIS A 43 -4.30 0.74 1.83
N ARG A 44 -5.50 1.21 1.48
CA ARG A 44 -5.95 1.28 0.08
C ARG A 44 -5.05 2.18 -0.75
N SER A 45 -4.73 3.37 -0.26
CA SER A 45 -3.87 4.33 -0.97
C SER A 45 -2.46 3.77 -1.21
N LEU A 46 -1.87 3.12 -0.20
CA LEU A 46 -0.57 2.47 -0.34
C LEU A 46 -0.60 1.29 -1.31
N THR A 47 -1.67 0.49 -1.26
CA THR A 47 -1.85 -0.65 -2.18
C THR A 47 -1.97 -0.17 -3.61
N GLU A 48 -2.80 0.84 -3.86
CA GLU A 48 -2.99 1.43 -5.19
C GLU A 48 -1.69 2.07 -5.72
N THR A 49 -0.97 2.79 -4.87
CA THR A 49 0.34 3.38 -5.23
C THR A 49 1.35 2.30 -5.57
N ARG A 50 1.42 1.23 -4.76
CA ARG A 50 2.27 0.07 -5.00
C ARG A 50 1.91 -0.55 -6.35
N ASP A 51 0.66 -0.91 -6.57
CA ASP A 51 0.21 -1.62 -7.77
C ASP A 51 0.49 -0.78 -9.03
N THR A 52 0.16 0.52 -8.98
CA THR A 52 0.48 1.47 -10.06
C THR A 52 1.99 1.55 -10.32
N TYR A 53 2.81 1.61 -9.26
CA TYR A 53 4.27 1.65 -9.38
C TYR A 53 4.79 0.37 -10.05
N TYR A 54 4.32 -0.81 -9.66
CA TYR A 54 4.76 -2.08 -10.24
C TYR A 54 4.28 -2.25 -11.70
N GLU A 55 3.05 -1.86 -12.01
CA GLU A 55 2.52 -1.88 -13.39
C GLU A 55 3.33 -0.97 -14.32
N CYS A 56 3.60 0.26 -13.89
CA CYS A 56 4.33 1.23 -14.69
C CYS A 56 5.83 0.94 -14.79
N ALA A 57 6.42 0.32 -13.77
CA ALA A 57 7.82 -0.07 -13.76
C ALA A 57 8.15 -1.21 -14.74
N ARG A 58 7.15 -1.85 -15.37
CA ARG A 58 7.33 -2.94 -16.35
C ARG A 58 8.30 -4.01 -15.83
N PHE A 59 8.12 -4.41 -14.58
CA PHE A 59 8.91 -5.50 -14.01
C PHE A 59 8.69 -6.79 -14.82
N ALA A 60 9.71 -7.62 -14.88
CA ALA A 60 9.60 -8.93 -15.51
C ALA A 60 8.55 -9.77 -14.77
N ASP A 61 7.68 -10.48 -15.50
CA ASP A 61 6.74 -11.41 -14.88
C ASP A 61 7.45 -12.65 -14.31
N VAL A 62 8.63 -12.97 -14.83
CA VAL A 62 9.44 -14.13 -14.46
C VAL A 62 10.90 -13.74 -14.32
N TRP A 63 11.51 -14.13 -13.19
CA TRP A 63 12.95 -14.08 -12.98
C TRP A 63 13.52 -15.49 -12.92
N SER A 64 14.62 -15.71 -13.64
CA SER A 64 15.36 -16.97 -13.62
C SER A 64 16.85 -16.69 -13.54
N SER A 65 17.57 -17.53 -12.80
CA SER A 65 19.03 -17.48 -12.71
C SER A 65 19.63 -18.75 -13.31
N ALA A 66 20.73 -18.58 -14.05
CA ALA A 66 21.43 -19.69 -14.67
C ALA A 66 22.94 -19.45 -14.57
N ALA A 67 23.68 -20.49 -14.21
CA ALA A 67 25.14 -20.47 -14.23
C ALA A 67 25.64 -20.74 -15.66
N ARG A 68 26.61 -19.96 -16.13
CA ARG A 68 27.20 -20.09 -17.49
C ARG A 68 26.18 -20.00 -18.63
N ALA A 69 25.30 -19.01 -18.58
CA ALA A 69 24.37 -18.70 -19.66
C ALA A 69 24.99 -17.69 -20.65
N PRO A 70 25.39 -18.08 -21.87
CA PRO A 70 25.88 -17.14 -22.86
C PRO A 70 24.77 -16.23 -23.38
N MET A 71 25.15 -15.01 -23.81
CA MET A 71 24.21 -14.03 -24.38
C MET A 71 23.51 -14.51 -25.66
N SER A 72 24.04 -15.56 -26.31
CA SER A 72 23.42 -16.21 -27.47
C SER A 72 22.07 -16.86 -27.14
N LEU A 73 21.78 -17.17 -25.86
CA LEU A 73 20.49 -17.70 -25.43
C LEU A 73 19.38 -16.63 -25.38
N VAL A 74 19.74 -15.34 -25.30
CA VAL A 74 18.76 -14.25 -25.18
C VAL A 74 17.80 -14.18 -26.38
N PRO A 75 18.27 -14.24 -27.64
CA PRO A 75 17.40 -14.33 -28.81
C PRO A 75 16.52 -15.58 -28.82
N GLU A 76 17.03 -16.73 -28.38
CA GLU A 76 16.26 -17.99 -28.33
C GLU A 76 15.10 -17.89 -27.34
N ILE A 77 15.34 -17.31 -26.16
CA ILE A 77 14.30 -17.09 -25.14
C ILE A 77 13.29 -16.05 -25.62
N ALA A 78 13.75 -14.99 -26.31
CA ALA A 78 12.86 -13.96 -26.86
C ALA A 78 11.97 -14.48 -28.00
N ALA A 79 12.30 -15.61 -28.62
CA ALA A 79 11.51 -16.25 -29.66
C ALA A 79 10.39 -17.15 -29.12
N ILE A 80 10.35 -17.42 -27.81
CA ILE A 80 9.30 -18.23 -27.18
C ILE A 80 7.96 -17.48 -27.27
N GLU A 81 6.89 -18.18 -27.69
CA GLU A 81 5.55 -17.60 -27.76
C GLU A 81 5.10 -17.09 -26.38
N GLY A 82 4.63 -15.84 -26.34
CA GLY A 82 4.21 -15.16 -25.10
C GLY A 82 5.31 -14.34 -24.41
N VAL A 83 6.56 -14.41 -24.87
CA VAL A 83 7.65 -13.58 -24.33
C VAL A 83 7.68 -12.22 -25.04
N ALA A 84 7.33 -11.15 -24.32
CA ALA A 84 7.33 -9.79 -24.88
C ALA A 84 8.71 -9.11 -24.85
N ARG A 85 9.53 -9.39 -23.83
CA ARG A 85 10.87 -8.82 -23.66
C ARG A 85 11.72 -9.75 -22.79
N VAL A 86 13.02 -9.83 -23.11
CA VAL A 86 14.02 -10.54 -22.31
C VAL A 86 15.15 -9.58 -21.97
N GLU A 87 15.56 -9.58 -20.70
CA GLU A 87 16.70 -8.81 -20.23
C GLU A 87 17.64 -9.73 -19.44
N ALA A 88 18.89 -9.82 -19.89
CA ALA A 88 19.92 -10.61 -19.22
C ALA A 88 20.79 -9.69 -18.35
N ARG A 89 21.01 -10.10 -17.11
CA ARG A 89 21.89 -9.42 -16.15
C ARG A 89 22.70 -10.42 -15.35
N ILE A 90 23.91 -10.02 -14.99
CA ILE A 90 24.74 -10.74 -14.02
C ILE A 90 24.34 -10.22 -12.64
N SER A 91 24.10 -11.14 -11.70
CA SER A 91 23.79 -10.79 -10.30
C SER A 91 24.69 -11.60 -9.40
N GLU A 92 25.66 -10.93 -8.79
CA GLU A 92 26.61 -11.53 -7.85
C GLU A 92 26.79 -10.58 -6.66
N PHE A 93 27.00 -11.15 -5.47
CA PHE A 93 27.38 -10.36 -4.30
C PHE A 93 28.85 -9.96 -4.45
N ALA A 94 29.10 -8.65 -4.45
CA ALA A 94 30.46 -8.10 -4.47
C ALA A 94 30.70 -7.28 -3.22
N ILE A 95 31.91 -7.40 -2.64
CA ILE A 95 32.41 -6.44 -1.66
C ILE A 95 32.90 -5.25 -2.47
N LEU A 96 32.18 -4.12 -2.38
CA LEU A 96 32.53 -2.90 -3.08
C LEU A 96 33.39 -2.03 -2.18
N ASP A 97 34.63 -1.79 -2.57
CA ASP A 97 35.48 -0.79 -1.92
C ASP A 97 35.02 0.61 -2.37
N ILE A 98 34.52 1.38 -1.42
CA ILE A 98 34.13 2.78 -1.64
C ILE A 98 35.32 3.64 -1.23
N ALA A 99 35.75 4.53 -2.12
CA ALA A 99 36.81 5.48 -1.80
C ALA A 99 36.46 6.26 -0.53
N ASP A 100 37.41 6.32 0.43
CA ASP A 100 37.28 6.99 1.73
C ASP A 100 36.42 6.25 2.79
N MET A 101 36.16 4.94 2.63
CA MET A 101 35.54 4.08 3.65
C MET A 101 36.45 2.91 4.08
N ASP A 102 37.10 3.04 5.25
CA ASP A 102 38.01 2.03 5.83
C ASP A 102 37.30 0.78 6.40
N LYS A 103 35.97 0.77 6.50
CA LYS A 103 35.20 -0.39 6.99
C LYS A 103 33.96 -0.61 6.12
N PRO A 104 33.71 -1.86 5.67
CA PRO A 104 32.49 -2.18 4.92
C PRO A 104 31.25 -1.97 5.82
N ALA A 105 30.15 -1.54 5.20
CA ALA A 105 28.84 -1.38 5.85
C ALA A 105 28.16 -2.73 6.16
#